data_AF-A0A1D2RS21-F1
#
_entry.id   AF-A0A1D2RS21-F1
#
_cell.length_a   1.000
_cell.length_b   1.000
_cell.length_c   1.000
_cell.angle_alpha   90.00
_cell.angle_beta   90.00
_cell.angle_gamma   90.00
#
_symmetry.space_group_name_H-M   'P 1'
#
loop_
_entity.id
_entity.type
_entity.pdbx_description
1 polymer ?
#
loop_
_entity_poly.entity_id
_entity_poly.type
_entity_poly.pdbx_seq_one_letter_code
_entity_poly.pdbx_strand_id
1 'polypeptide(L)'
;MVMWYFVDDAHVRQGPLGAEALAEAFRRGQVRRESLVWREGMAQWEPLEAHLSELPLPAPAVPPVPPLVASAAPAQGPAAPADIDRVQDAGFLRRLGAYLIDGLLLGSAYYVVLMIGSVIIAVMAASQVDGETVAITGGVLLVLAYALMSYFYYVGMERSKLQATVGKLALGIKVVDAGGRRLGWGKASARWAGSLLSYATLYIGFFLAGWTRRKQALHDLLAGTYVVDKWAYSEQPGRQGTGINGAVIAVLVVVMGMVAVGVIAILAAIALPAYQDYVIRSQVAAALAEGRSVGVMVDEFKANTDRCPRDVEELGQGSAASLNVRVIRLTEPEEGYCDLVLVLSDRTELRGAAGGTLTLQYDGDGSRSCTAEGVPSRYLPEACR
;
A
#
# COMPACT_ATOMS: atom_id res chain seq x y z
N MET A 1 -29.61 26.69 89.78
CA MET A 1 -28.40 26.49 88.96
C MET A 1 -27.99 25.04 89.10
N VAL A 2 -27.88 24.30 88.00
CA VAL A 2 -27.43 22.90 88.05
C VAL A 2 -25.93 22.89 88.29
N MET A 3 -25.51 22.25 89.38
CA MET A 3 -24.10 22.10 89.74
C MET A 3 -23.59 20.75 89.26
N TRP A 4 -22.50 20.79 88.50
CA TRP A 4 -21.84 19.62 87.93
C TRP A 4 -20.55 19.29 88.67
N TYR A 5 -20.23 18.02 88.70
CA TYR A 5 -18.94 17.48 89.10
C TYR A 5 -18.39 16.64 87.95
N PHE A 6 -17.07 16.60 87.80
CA PHE A 6 -16.42 15.74 86.83
C PHE A 6 -15.19 15.05 87.45
N VAL A 7 -14.77 13.94 86.86
CA VAL A 7 -13.52 13.26 87.20
C VAL A 7 -12.48 13.60 86.14
N ASP A 8 -11.36 14.18 86.56
CA ASP A 8 -10.24 14.51 85.68
C ASP A 8 -9.39 13.27 85.33
N ASP A 9 -8.40 13.45 84.46
CA ASP A 9 -7.49 12.37 84.05
C ASP A 9 -6.66 11.79 85.21
N ALA A 10 -6.51 12.53 86.31
CA ALA A 10 -5.87 12.08 87.54
C ALA A 10 -6.84 11.31 88.46
N HIS A 11 -8.06 11.02 88.00
CA HIS A 11 -9.14 10.36 88.74
C HIS A 11 -9.57 11.13 90.01
N VAL A 12 -9.35 12.45 90.02
CA VAL A 12 -9.77 13.32 91.13
C VAL A 12 -11.11 13.96 90.80
N ARG A 13 -12.02 13.97 91.78
CA ARG A 13 -13.33 14.61 91.66
C ARG A 13 -13.17 16.12 91.78
N GLN A 14 -13.57 16.84 90.73
CA GLN A 14 -13.57 18.30 90.65
C GLN A 14 -15.02 18.83 90.66
N GLY A 15 -15.25 19.93 91.37
CA GLY A 15 -16.56 20.61 91.45
C GLY A 15 -16.88 21.17 92.84
N PRO A 16 -18.05 21.83 93.01
CA PRO A 16 -19.11 22.01 92.03
C PRO A 16 -18.85 23.13 91.02
N LEU A 17 -19.14 22.88 89.75
CA LEU A 17 -19.03 23.83 88.64
C LEU A 17 -20.40 24.09 88.02
N GLY A 18 -20.67 25.33 87.59
CA GLY A 18 -21.82 25.61 86.74
C GLY A 18 -21.64 25.03 85.33
N ALA A 19 -22.73 24.90 84.57
CA ALA A 19 -22.70 24.36 83.20
C ALA A 19 -21.74 25.13 82.26
N GLU A 20 -21.61 26.45 82.43
CA GLU A 20 -20.65 27.28 81.67
C GLU A 20 -19.19 26.95 82.01
N ALA A 21 -18.90 26.75 83.30
CA ALA A 21 -17.55 26.41 83.74
C ALA A 21 -17.14 24.99 83.32
N LEU A 22 -18.10 24.06 83.29
CA LEU A 22 -17.89 22.71 82.74
C LEU A 22 -17.66 22.75 81.22
N ALA A 23 -18.42 23.59 80.49
CA ALA A 23 -18.21 23.79 79.06
C ALA A 23 -16.82 24.40 78.76
N GLU A 24 -16.35 25.33 79.58
CA GLU A 24 -14.98 25.87 79.48
C GLU A 24 -13.91 24.81 79.78
N ALA A 25 -14.11 23.98 80.80
CA ALA A 25 -13.19 22.89 81.12
C ALA A 25 -13.10 21.85 79.97
N PHE A 26 -14.21 21.58 79.29
CA PHE A 26 -14.24 20.79 78.06
C PHE A 26 -13.49 21.48 76.91
N ARG A 27 -13.68 22.79 76.70
CA ARG A 27 -12.93 23.56 75.68
C ARG A 27 -11.43 23.54 75.90
N ARG A 28 -10.98 23.55 77.16
CA ARG A 28 -9.57 23.50 77.54
C ARG A 28 -8.97 22.10 77.48
N GLY A 29 -9.76 21.08 77.16
CA GLY A 29 -9.32 19.68 77.14
C GLY A 29 -9.06 19.10 78.53
N GLN A 30 -9.50 19.77 79.60
CA GLN A 30 -9.40 19.27 80.98
C GLN A 30 -10.46 18.20 81.27
N VAL A 31 -11.55 18.21 80.50
CA VAL A 31 -12.60 17.20 80.51
C VAL A 31 -12.72 16.67 79.09
N ARG A 32 -12.66 15.35 78.93
CA ARG A 32 -12.80 14.69 77.63
C ARG A 32 -14.22 14.16 77.48
N ARG A 33 -14.60 13.69 76.28
CA ARG A 33 -15.97 13.21 76.01
C ARG A 33 -16.31 11.98 76.87
N GLU A 34 -15.30 11.18 77.15
CA GLU A 34 -15.35 9.98 77.97
C GLU A 34 -15.26 10.27 79.48
N SER A 35 -14.93 11.49 79.89
CA SER A 35 -14.81 11.83 81.32
C SER A 35 -16.16 11.71 82.02
N LEU A 36 -16.16 11.09 83.19
CA LEU A 36 -17.36 10.86 83.99
C LEU A 36 -17.81 12.17 84.65
N VAL A 37 -19.08 12.51 84.45
CA VAL A 37 -19.75 13.67 85.05
C VAL A 37 -20.96 13.24 85.86
N TRP A 38 -21.29 14.06 86.86
CA TRP A 38 -22.45 13.85 87.71
C TRP A 38 -23.05 15.18 88.14
N ARG A 39 -24.38 15.21 88.24
CA ARG A 39 -25.14 16.32 88.82
C ARG A 39 -26.22 15.79 89.77
N GLU A 40 -26.71 16.69 90.61
CA GLU A 40 -27.85 16.42 91.48
C GLU A 40 -29.06 15.95 90.68
N GLY A 41 -29.58 14.75 91.01
CA GLY A 41 -30.65 14.07 90.28
C GLY A 41 -30.22 12.88 89.41
N MET A 42 -28.91 12.65 89.21
CA MET A 42 -28.40 11.46 88.51
C MET A 42 -28.19 10.29 89.47
N ALA A 43 -28.62 9.08 89.08
CA ALA A 43 -28.44 7.86 89.87
C ALA A 43 -26.98 7.39 89.95
N GLN A 44 -26.19 7.62 88.90
CA GLN A 44 -24.77 7.27 88.80
C GLN A 44 -23.99 8.28 87.96
N TRP A 45 -22.66 8.19 88.00
CA TRP A 45 -21.79 8.97 87.11
C TRP A 45 -21.92 8.49 85.67
N GLU A 46 -22.06 9.42 84.73
CA GLU A 46 -22.23 9.11 83.31
C GLU A 46 -21.19 9.84 82.46
N PRO A 47 -20.79 9.30 81.29
CA PRO A 47 -19.85 9.98 80.40
C PRO A 47 -20.40 11.34 79.91
N LEU A 48 -19.52 12.34 79.81
CA LEU A 48 -19.89 13.68 79.35
C LEU A 48 -20.57 13.68 77.98
N GLU A 49 -20.20 12.76 77.09
CA GLU A 49 -20.79 12.61 75.75
C GLU A 49 -22.31 12.50 75.77
N ALA A 50 -22.89 11.83 76.77
CA ALA A 50 -24.34 11.67 76.89
C ALA A 50 -25.06 13.00 77.23
N HIS A 51 -24.34 13.99 77.75
CA HIS A 51 -24.87 15.26 78.26
C HIS A 51 -24.30 16.49 77.53
N LEU A 52 -23.60 16.32 76.41
CA LEU A 52 -23.00 17.42 75.64
C LEU A 52 -24.03 18.43 75.11
N SER A 53 -25.25 17.99 74.83
CA SER A 53 -26.35 18.84 74.35
C SER A 53 -26.89 19.80 75.42
N GLU A 54 -26.65 19.51 76.71
CA GLU A 54 -27.09 20.35 77.83
C GLU A 54 -26.08 21.46 78.19
N LEU A 55 -24.85 21.37 77.66
CA LEU A 55 -23.82 22.37 77.86
C LEU A 55 -23.99 23.51 76.85
N PRO A 56 -23.76 24.77 77.25
CA PRO A 56 -23.80 25.92 76.35
C PRO A 56 -22.55 25.96 75.44
N LEU A 57 -22.38 24.92 74.61
CA LEU A 57 -21.33 24.84 73.60
C LEU A 57 -21.76 25.60 72.33
N PRO A 58 -20.96 26.53 71.79
CA PRO A 58 -21.27 27.17 70.53
C PRO A 58 -21.28 26.14 69.39
N ALA A 59 -22.21 26.28 68.44
CA ALA A 59 -22.28 25.43 67.25
C ALA A 59 -20.91 25.41 66.53
N PRO A 60 -20.47 24.26 65.98
CA PRO A 60 -19.20 24.18 65.28
C PRO A 60 -19.16 25.24 64.17
N ALA A 61 -18.16 26.11 64.22
CA ALA A 61 -17.95 27.13 63.20
C ALA A 61 -17.73 26.42 61.86
N VAL A 62 -18.70 26.55 60.95
CA VAL A 62 -18.52 26.17 59.56
C VAL A 62 -17.40 27.07 59.03
N PRO A 63 -16.25 26.53 58.57
CA PRO A 63 -15.19 27.36 58.04
C PRO A 63 -15.71 28.14 56.83
N PRO A 64 -15.30 29.41 56.64
CA PRO A 64 -15.70 30.18 55.48
C PRO A 64 -15.26 29.45 54.21
N VAL A 65 -16.23 29.17 53.34
CA VAL A 65 -15.97 28.60 52.01
C VAL A 65 -15.05 29.58 51.27
N PRO A 66 -13.83 29.17 50.86
CA PRO A 66 -12.97 30.04 50.06
C PRO A 66 -13.66 30.39 48.74
N PRO A 67 -13.42 31.57 48.15
CA PRO A 67 -13.92 31.87 46.82
C PRO A 67 -13.42 30.79 45.86
N LEU A 68 -14.33 30.34 44.99
CA LEU A 68 -14.11 29.28 44.00
C LEU A 68 -12.93 29.66 43.09
N VAL A 69 -11.71 29.31 43.51
CA VAL A 69 -10.55 29.30 42.61
C VAL A 69 -10.90 28.27 41.55
N ALA A 70 -10.97 28.71 40.30
CA ALA A 70 -11.16 27.84 39.15
C ALA A 70 -10.26 26.61 39.33
N SER A 71 -10.90 25.45 39.42
CA SER A 71 -10.25 24.17 39.72
C SER A 71 -8.94 24.06 38.95
N ALA A 72 -7.84 24.00 39.70
CA ALA A 72 -6.63 23.36 39.20
C ALA A 72 -7.05 22.00 38.61
N ALA A 73 -6.51 21.70 37.44
CA ALA A 73 -6.74 20.45 36.74
C ALA A 73 -6.59 19.26 37.70
N PRO A 74 -7.45 18.22 37.61
CA PRO A 74 -7.33 17.07 38.48
C PRO A 74 -5.94 16.47 38.32
N ALA A 75 -5.25 16.25 39.45
CA ALA A 75 -4.06 15.42 39.48
C ALA A 75 -4.40 14.09 38.79
N GLN A 76 -3.69 13.81 37.69
CA GLN A 76 -3.89 12.63 36.88
C GLN A 76 -3.58 11.38 37.73
N GLY A 77 -4.60 10.82 38.36
CA GLY A 77 -4.61 9.38 38.65
C GLY A 77 -4.42 8.60 37.35
N PRO A 78 -3.98 7.32 37.39
CA PRO A 78 -3.80 6.53 36.18
C PRO A 78 -5.05 6.65 35.32
N ALA A 79 -4.85 7.13 34.09
CA ALA A 79 -5.91 7.47 33.15
C ALA A 79 -6.99 6.38 33.18
N ALA A 80 -8.23 6.78 33.49
CA ALA A 80 -9.38 5.93 33.26
C ALA A 80 -9.27 5.34 31.85
N PRO A 81 -9.55 4.04 31.64
CA PRO A 81 -9.43 3.42 30.33
C PRO A 81 -10.21 4.27 29.34
N ALA A 82 -9.52 4.76 28.31
CA ALA A 82 -10.10 5.56 27.25
C ALA A 82 -11.39 4.89 26.79
N ASP A 83 -12.50 5.64 26.77
CA ASP A 83 -13.82 5.19 26.33
C ASP A 83 -13.68 4.40 25.01
N ILE A 84 -13.74 3.07 25.14
CA ILE A 84 -13.38 2.11 24.09
C ILE A 84 -14.42 2.16 22.95
N ASP A 85 -15.57 2.79 23.21
CA ASP A 85 -16.72 2.88 22.32
C ASP A 85 -16.61 4.04 21.31
N ARG A 86 -15.60 4.91 21.40
CA ARG A 86 -15.38 6.03 20.45
C ARG A 86 -14.05 5.95 19.70
N VAL A 87 -13.58 4.74 19.41
CA VAL A 87 -12.37 4.54 18.60
C VAL A 87 -12.76 4.44 17.12
N GLN A 88 -12.33 5.41 16.33
CA GLN A 88 -12.55 5.45 14.89
C GLN A 88 -11.51 4.58 14.17
N ASP A 89 -11.94 3.42 13.68
CA ASP A 89 -11.11 2.56 12.83
C ASP A 89 -10.88 3.21 11.45
N ALA A 90 -9.69 3.00 10.89
CA ALA A 90 -9.32 3.50 9.58
C ALA A 90 -10.04 2.70 8.48
N GLY A 91 -10.84 3.39 7.66
CA GLY A 91 -11.53 2.81 6.52
C GLY A 91 -10.57 2.30 5.41
N PHE A 92 -11.09 1.45 4.54
CA PHE A 92 -10.33 0.81 3.46
C PHE A 92 -9.55 1.80 2.58
N LEU A 93 -10.16 2.91 2.15
CA LEU A 93 -9.51 3.87 1.25
C LEU A 93 -8.32 4.62 1.88
N ARG A 94 -8.39 4.94 3.18
CA ARG A 94 -7.22 5.50 3.89
C ARG A 94 -6.09 4.47 3.98
N ARG A 95 -6.40 3.17 4.12
CA ARG A 95 -5.39 2.11 4.12
C ARG A 95 -4.81 1.88 2.72
N LEU A 96 -5.65 1.88 1.69
CA LEU A 96 -5.23 1.76 0.29
C LEU A 96 -4.29 2.90 -0.09
N GLY A 97 -4.65 4.14 0.25
CA GLY A 97 -3.78 5.28 -0.03
C GLY A 97 -2.45 5.20 0.71
N ALA A 98 -2.44 4.72 1.95
CA ALA A 98 -1.21 4.56 2.70
C ALA A 98 -0.31 3.52 2.03
N TYR A 99 -0.90 2.39 1.60
CA TYR A 99 -0.20 1.34 0.86
C TYR A 99 0.36 1.84 -0.48
N LEU A 100 -0.38 2.68 -1.21
CA LEU A 100 0.09 3.27 -2.46
C LEU A 100 1.27 4.23 -2.25
N ILE A 101 1.20 5.10 -1.22
CA ILE A 101 2.31 6.01 -0.87
C ILE A 101 3.54 5.22 -0.41
N ASP A 102 3.34 4.24 0.48
CA ASP A 102 4.41 3.36 0.97
C ASP A 102 5.02 2.55 -0.19
N GLY A 103 4.18 2.08 -1.11
CA GLY A 103 4.57 1.35 -2.31
C GLY A 103 5.37 2.20 -3.29
N LEU A 104 5.02 3.48 -3.47
CA LEU A 104 5.81 4.40 -4.28
C LEU A 104 7.20 4.65 -3.66
N LEU A 105 7.25 4.87 -2.34
CA LEU A 105 8.49 5.11 -1.62
C LEU A 105 9.42 3.89 -1.62
N LEU A 106 8.88 2.71 -1.30
CA LEU A 106 9.63 1.45 -1.34
C LEU A 106 9.99 1.08 -2.78
N GLY A 107 9.10 1.32 -3.74
CA GLY A 107 9.33 1.08 -5.16
C GLY A 107 10.47 1.95 -5.70
N SER A 108 10.49 3.24 -5.38
CA SER A 108 11.57 4.14 -5.80
C SER A 108 12.90 3.75 -5.15
N ALA A 109 12.89 3.40 -3.86
CA ALA A 109 14.10 2.93 -3.17
C ALA A 109 14.61 1.62 -3.78
N TYR A 110 13.70 0.68 -4.08
CA TYR A 110 14.04 -0.58 -4.72
C TYR A 110 14.55 -0.39 -6.15
N TYR A 111 14.01 0.57 -6.90
CA TYR A 111 14.47 0.87 -8.25
C TYR A 111 15.94 1.30 -8.26
N VAL A 112 16.38 2.08 -7.26
CA VAL A 112 17.81 2.41 -7.10
C VAL A 112 18.64 1.16 -6.83
N VAL A 113 18.15 0.24 -5.99
CA VAL A 113 18.81 -1.06 -5.75
C VAL A 113 18.88 -1.89 -7.03
N LEU A 114 17.82 -1.90 -7.84
CA LEU A 114 17.80 -2.58 -9.15
C LEU A 114 18.82 -1.98 -10.11
N MET A 115 18.94 -0.64 -10.18
CA MET A 115 19.93 0.02 -11.02
C MET A 115 21.35 -0.39 -10.63
N ILE A 116 21.69 -0.33 -9.33
CA ILE A 116 23.00 -0.76 -8.84
C ILE A 116 23.23 -2.25 -9.11
N GLY A 117 22.23 -3.10 -8.82
CA GLY A 117 22.30 -4.54 -9.06
C GLY A 117 22.49 -4.89 -10.53
N SER A 118 21.82 -4.18 -11.44
CA SER A 118 21.93 -4.39 -12.89
C SER A 118 23.33 -4.07 -13.42
N VAL A 119 23.98 -3.02 -12.89
CA VAL A 119 25.37 -2.67 -13.24
C VAL A 119 26.32 -3.76 -12.77
N ILE A 120 26.14 -4.26 -11.54
CA ILE A 120 26.96 -5.36 -11.00
C ILE A 120 26.79 -6.62 -11.85
N ILE A 121 25.55 -6.98 -12.18
CA ILE A 121 25.23 -8.13 -13.04
C ILE A 121 25.88 -7.98 -14.42
N ALA A 122 25.80 -6.79 -15.03
CA ALA A 122 26.41 -6.54 -16.34
C ALA A 122 27.94 -6.66 -16.31
N VAL A 123 28.60 -6.16 -15.27
CA VAL A 123 30.05 -6.30 -15.07
C VAL A 123 30.44 -7.77 -14.89
N MET A 124 29.67 -8.53 -14.10
CA MET A 124 29.92 -9.95 -13.87
C MET A 124 29.70 -10.77 -15.15
N ALA A 125 28.66 -10.47 -15.94
CA ALA A 125 28.41 -11.11 -17.22
C ALA A 125 29.54 -10.85 -18.23
N ALA A 126 30.20 -9.69 -18.18
CA ALA A 126 31.36 -9.39 -19.01
C ALA A 126 32.62 -10.20 -18.63
N SER A 127 32.69 -10.75 -17.40
CA SER A 127 33.84 -11.52 -16.90
C SER A 127 33.84 -13.03 -17.25
N GLN A 128 33.17 -13.42 -18.34
CA GLN A 128 33.02 -14.83 -18.79
C GLN A 128 32.37 -15.78 -17.76
N VAL A 129 31.64 -15.23 -16.78
CA VAL A 129 30.79 -16.03 -15.90
C VAL A 129 29.56 -16.47 -16.69
N ASP A 130 29.11 -17.71 -16.48
CA ASP A 130 27.87 -18.23 -17.07
C ASP A 130 26.69 -17.28 -16.80
N GLY A 131 26.11 -16.75 -17.89
CA GLY A 131 25.07 -15.72 -17.83
C GLY A 131 23.77 -16.23 -17.20
N GLU A 132 23.46 -17.52 -17.32
CA GLU A 132 22.28 -18.13 -16.70
C GLU A 132 22.43 -18.14 -15.18
N THR A 133 23.57 -18.61 -14.68
CA THR A 133 23.90 -18.60 -13.24
C THR A 133 23.84 -17.19 -12.65
N VAL A 134 24.37 -16.19 -13.36
CA VAL A 134 24.32 -14.78 -12.94
C VAL A 134 22.88 -14.26 -12.87
N ALA A 135 22.06 -14.57 -13.89
CA ALA A 135 20.67 -14.13 -13.93
C ALA A 135 19.83 -14.72 -12.79
N ILE A 136 19.94 -16.03 -12.53
CA ILE A 136 19.21 -16.71 -11.46
C ILE A 136 19.66 -16.19 -10.10
N THR A 137 20.98 -16.20 -9.83
CA THR A 137 21.52 -15.78 -8.53
C THR A 137 21.23 -14.30 -8.27
N GLY A 138 21.43 -13.44 -9.26
CA GLY A 138 21.10 -12.02 -9.18
C GLY A 138 19.61 -11.79 -8.92
N GLY A 139 18.73 -12.49 -9.64
CA GLY A 139 17.29 -12.42 -9.43
C GLY A 139 16.87 -12.80 -8.01
N VAL A 140 17.39 -13.92 -7.48
CA VAL A 140 17.11 -14.36 -6.10
C VAL A 140 17.59 -13.31 -5.08
N LEU A 141 18.80 -12.79 -5.22
CA LEU A 141 19.35 -11.78 -4.33
C LEU A 141 18.51 -10.49 -4.35
N LEU A 142 18.05 -10.06 -5.53
CA LEU A 142 17.20 -8.88 -5.67
C LEU A 142 15.83 -9.08 -5.00
N VAL A 143 15.23 -10.27 -5.11
CA VAL A 143 13.97 -10.60 -4.42
C VAL A 143 14.16 -10.58 -2.89
N LEU A 144 15.25 -11.19 -2.40
CA LEU A 144 15.59 -11.17 -0.98
C LEU A 144 15.86 -9.75 -0.47
N ALA A 145 16.53 -8.91 -1.27
CA ALA A 145 16.78 -7.52 -0.93
C ALA A 145 15.47 -6.74 -0.76
N TYR A 146 14.49 -6.94 -1.66
CA TYR A 146 13.15 -6.32 -1.51
C TYR A 146 12.45 -6.82 -0.25
N ALA A 147 12.47 -8.14 0.00
CA ALA A 147 11.82 -8.74 1.15
C ALA A 147 12.38 -8.15 2.47
N LEU A 148 13.71 -8.10 2.60
CA LEU A 148 14.41 -7.50 3.73
C LEU A 148 14.09 -6.01 3.88
N MET A 149 14.20 -5.25 2.80
CA MET A 149 13.89 -3.82 2.82
C MET A 149 12.46 -3.56 3.28
N SER A 150 11.48 -4.31 2.74
CA SER A 150 10.09 -4.20 3.15
C SER A 150 9.88 -4.59 4.61
N TYR A 151 10.54 -5.66 5.09
CA TYR A 151 10.45 -6.13 6.46
C TYR A 151 10.92 -5.04 7.42
N PHE A 152 12.14 -4.52 7.22
CA PHE A 152 12.70 -3.50 8.08
C PHE A 152 11.91 -2.19 8.03
N TYR A 153 11.38 -1.82 6.86
CA TYR A 153 10.53 -0.65 6.72
C TYR A 153 9.23 -0.79 7.53
N TYR A 154 8.40 -1.80 7.24
CA TYR A 154 7.10 -1.95 7.87
C TYR A 154 7.22 -2.27 9.36
N VAL A 155 8.01 -3.28 9.73
CA VAL A 155 8.17 -3.70 11.13
C VAL A 155 8.87 -2.62 11.94
N GLY A 156 9.92 -1.99 11.37
CA GLY A 156 10.67 -0.94 12.03
C GLY A 156 9.85 0.32 12.29
N MET A 157 9.05 0.76 11.32
CA MET A 157 8.23 1.96 11.47
C MET A 157 6.98 1.72 12.33
N GLU A 158 6.27 0.61 12.15
CA GLU A 158 5.04 0.32 12.90
C GLU A 158 5.28 0.04 14.39
N ARG A 159 6.47 -0.45 14.76
CA ARG A 159 6.85 -0.60 16.18
C ARG A 159 7.35 0.70 16.81
N SER A 160 7.74 1.68 16.00
CA SER A 160 8.34 2.92 16.47
C SER A 160 7.33 3.76 17.26
N LYS A 161 7.78 4.89 17.83
CA LYS A 161 6.90 5.86 18.51
C LYS A 161 5.82 6.43 17.58
N LEU A 162 6.04 6.38 16.27
CA LEU A 162 5.09 6.85 15.26
C LEU A 162 3.94 5.88 15.04
N GLN A 163 4.14 4.59 15.35
CA GLN A 163 3.16 3.51 15.16
C GLN A 163 2.58 3.42 13.73
N ALA A 164 3.29 3.96 12.75
CA ALA A 164 2.79 4.19 11.40
C ALA A 164 3.98 4.27 10.44
N THR A 165 3.77 3.77 9.21
CA THR A 165 4.65 4.00 8.06
C THR A 165 4.47 5.42 7.52
N VAL A 166 5.31 5.82 6.55
CA VAL A 166 5.26 7.18 5.98
C VAL A 166 3.88 7.48 5.36
N GLY A 167 3.33 6.55 4.59
CA GLY A 167 2.01 6.67 3.99
C GLY A 167 0.89 6.69 5.03
N LYS A 168 1.00 5.89 6.09
CA LYS A 168 0.04 5.91 7.21
C LYS A 168 0.08 7.23 7.97
N LEU A 169 1.27 7.80 8.18
CA LEU A 169 1.44 9.13 8.77
C LEU A 169 0.84 10.22 7.90
N ALA A 170 1.07 10.18 6.59
CA ALA A 170 0.52 11.13 5.63
C ALA A 170 -1.02 11.13 5.64
N LEU A 171 -1.63 9.96 5.84
CA LEU A 171 -3.09 9.80 5.90
C LEU A 171 -3.66 9.87 7.33
N GLY A 172 -2.82 10.17 8.31
CA GLY A 172 -3.22 10.36 9.70
C GLY A 172 -3.82 9.11 10.35
N ILE A 173 -3.28 7.94 10.04
CA ILE A 173 -3.67 6.65 10.63
C ILE A 173 -2.47 5.97 11.29
N LYS A 174 -2.72 5.14 12.30
CA LYS A 174 -1.66 4.40 13.03
C LYS A 174 -2.11 3.01 13.42
N VAL A 175 -1.14 2.13 13.68
CA VAL A 175 -1.35 0.72 14.04
C VAL A 175 -1.19 0.53 15.55
N VAL A 176 -2.15 -0.14 16.17
CA VAL A 176 -2.20 -0.39 17.62
C VAL A 176 -2.53 -1.85 17.91
N ASP A 177 -2.20 -2.31 19.12
CA ASP A 177 -2.74 -3.56 19.66
C ASP A 177 -4.19 -3.39 20.17
N ALA A 178 -4.81 -4.47 20.64
CA ALA A 178 -6.18 -4.44 21.19
C ALA A 178 -6.38 -3.46 22.36
N GLY A 179 -5.30 -3.08 23.07
CA GLY A 179 -5.33 -2.10 24.16
C GLY A 179 -4.89 -0.70 23.73
N GLY A 180 -4.75 -0.42 22.43
CA GLY A 180 -4.31 0.88 21.93
C GLY A 180 -2.80 1.12 22.02
N ARG A 181 -2.02 0.13 22.47
CA ARG A 181 -0.58 0.27 22.69
C ARG A 181 0.21 0.04 21.41
N ARG A 182 1.47 0.49 21.42
CA ARG A 182 2.45 0.22 20.36
C ARG A 182 2.70 -1.29 20.19
N LEU A 183 3.01 -1.69 18.96
CA LEU A 183 3.30 -3.07 18.64
C LEU A 183 4.66 -3.48 19.20
N GLY A 184 4.73 -4.67 19.79
CA GLY A 184 5.99 -5.36 20.02
C GLY A 184 6.50 -6.02 18.74
N TRP A 185 7.77 -6.43 18.73
CA TRP A 185 8.42 -7.09 17.59
C TRP A 185 7.61 -8.26 17.04
N GLY A 186 7.17 -9.19 17.90
CA GLY A 186 6.45 -10.38 17.47
C GLY A 186 5.16 -10.07 16.70
N LYS A 187 4.34 -9.14 17.21
CA LYS A 187 3.08 -8.74 16.54
C LYS A 187 3.35 -8.03 15.21
N ALA A 188 4.34 -7.13 15.17
CA ALA A 188 4.69 -6.42 13.94
C ALA A 188 5.23 -7.38 12.87
N SER A 189 6.11 -8.32 13.23
CA SER A 189 6.62 -9.34 12.31
C SER A 189 5.52 -10.30 11.85
N ALA A 190 4.63 -10.74 12.75
CA ALA A 190 3.49 -11.59 12.40
C ALA A 190 2.52 -10.89 11.43
N ARG A 191 2.31 -9.58 11.62
CA ARG A 191 1.53 -8.74 10.73
C ARG A 191 2.18 -8.63 9.33
N TRP A 192 3.49 -8.42 9.25
CA TRP A 192 4.20 -8.41 7.97
C TRP A 192 4.14 -9.79 7.28
N ALA A 193 4.39 -10.87 8.02
CA ALA A 193 4.31 -12.23 7.49
C ALA A 193 2.89 -12.59 7.02
N GLY A 194 1.85 -12.20 7.77
CA GLY A 194 0.45 -12.36 7.37
C GLY A 194 0.09 -11.55 6.11
N SER A 195 0.84 -10.48 5.81
CA SER A 195 0.68 -9.74 4.57
C SER A 195 1.17 -10.55 3.36
N LEU A 196 2.15 -11.45 3.54
CA LEU A 196 2.59 -12.38 2.49
C LEU A 196 1.45 -13.33 2.07
N LEU A 197 0.67 -13.83 3.04
CA LEU A 197 -0.52 -14.63 2.74
C LEU A 197 -1.59 -13.83 1.99
N SER A 198 -1.70 -12.53 2.30
CA SER A 198 -2.60 -11.64 1.56
C SER A 198 -2.13 -11.46 0.11
N TYR A 199 -0.82 -11.43 -0.16
CA TYR A 199 -0.29 -11.43 -1.52
C TYR A 199 -0.49 -12.77 -2.24
N ALA A 200 -0.25 -13.90 -1.54
CA ALA A 200 -0.46 -15.24 -2.09
C ALA A 200 -1.92 -15.49 -2.51
N THR A 201 -2.87 -14.85 -1.83
CA THR A 201 -4.31 -14.89 -2.15
C THR A 201 -4.73 -13.79 -3.14
N LEU A 202 -3.82 -13.31 -3.99
CA LEU A 202 -4.08 -12.26 -4.99
C LEU A 202 -4.69 -10.98 -4.38
N TYR A 203 -4.15 -10.54 -3.25
CA TYR A 203 -4.56 -9.35 -2.51
C TYR A 203 -5.95 -9.43 -1.85
N ILE A 204 -6.70 -10.53 -1.97
CA ILE A 204 -8.02 -10.71 -1.35
C ILE A 204 -7.98 -10.42 0.16
N GLY A 205 -6.89 -10.83 0.83
CA GLY A 205 -6.70 -10.57 2.27
C GLY A 205 -6.70 -9.08 2.66
N PHE A 206 -6.30 -8.16 1.76
CA PHE A 206 -6.36 -6.71 2.02
C PHE A 206 -7.78 -6.16 1.90
N PHE A 207 -8.57 -6.68 0.96
CA PHE A 207 -9.95 -6.28 0.72
C PHE A 207 -10.86 -6.56 1.92
N LEU A 208 -10.53 -7.56 2.74
CA LEU A 208 -11.30 -7.93 3.94
C LEU A 208 -11.53 -6.75 4.91
N ALA A 209 -10.63 -5.75 4.91
CA ALA A 209 -10.79 -4.51 5.67
C ALA A 209 -12.02 -3.68 5.27
N GLY A 210 -12.58 -3.89 4.07
CA GLY A 210 -13.83 -3.26 3.64
C GLY A 210 -15.06 -3.80 4.37
N TRP A 211 -15.11 -5.11 4.63
CA TRP A 211 -16.29 -5.83 5.13
C TRP A 211 -16.25 -6.18 6.62
N THR A 212 -15.08 -6.24 7.25
CA THR A 212 -14.97 -6.56 8.68
C THR A 212 -15.50 -5.43 9.57
N ARG A 213 -16.10 -5.81 10.72
CA ARG A 213 -16.69 -4.86 11.68
C ARG A 213 -15.71 -3.79 12.14
N ARG A 214 -14.47 -4.19 12.44
CA ARG A 214 -13.37 -3.30 12.89
C ARG A 214 -12.43 -2.87 11.75
N LYS A 215 -12.86 -3.02 10.49
CA LYS A 215 -12.09 -2.67 9.28
C LYS A 215 -10.68 -3.31 9.23
N GLN A 216 -10.55 -4.53 9.74
CA GLN A 216 -9.32 -5.32 9.79
C GLN A 216 -9.09 -6.10 8.49
N ALA A 217 -7.87 -6.07 7.98
CA ALA A 217 -7.40 -6.95 6.89
C ALA A 217 -6.99 -8.34 7.43
N LEU A 218 -6.74 -9.31 6.55
CA LEU A 218 -6.31 -10.66 6.93
C LEU A 218 -5.09 -10.65 7.86
N HIS A 219 -4.07 -9.86 7.52
CA HIS A 219 -2.87 -9.72 8.33
C HIS A 219 -3.11 -8.99 9.66
N ASP A 220 -4.13 -8.15 9.74
CA ASP A 220 -4.55 -7.51 11.00
C ASP A 220 -5.17 -8.53 11.94
N LEU A 221 -6.04 -9.41 11.40
CA LEU A 221 -6.71 -10.47 12.14
C LEU A 221 -5.71 -11.49 12.68
N LEU A 222 -4.77 -11.94 11.83
CA LEU A 222 -3.72 -12.88 12.22
C LEU A 222 -2.82 -12.34 13.35
N ALA A 223 -2.50 -11.04 13.30
CA ALA A 223 -1.64 -10.41 14.30
C ALA A 223 -2.40 -9.86 15.52
N GLY A 224 -3.73 -9.84 15.51
CA GLY A 224 -4.55 -9.19 16.53
C GLY A 224 -4.26 -7.69 16.66
N THR A 225 -4.18 -6.99 15.52
CA THR A 225 -3.82 -5.57 15.41
C THR A 225 -4.94 -4.77 14.78
N TYR A 226 -4.95 -3.47 15.05
CA TYR A 226 -5.99 -2.55 14.58
C TYR A 226 -5.31 -1.33 13.96
N VAL A 227 -5.94 -0.75 12.93
CA VAL A 227 -5.49 0.53 12.38
C VAL A 227 -6.59 1.55 12.62
N VAL A 228 -6.22 2.61 13.32
CA VAL A 228 -7.11 3.61 13.87
C VAL A 228 -6.67 5.00 13.43
N ASP A 229 -7.52 6.00 13.62
CA ASP A 229 -7.14 7.39 13.45
C ASP A 229 -5.96 7.77 14.36
N LYS A 230 -5.08 8.66 13.90
CA LYS A 230 -3.89 9.07 14.66
C LYS A 230 -4.21 9.60 16.07
N TRP A 231 -5.39 10.21 16.23
CA TRP A 231 -5.84 10.77 17.52
C TRP A 231 -6.52 9.75 18.44
N ALA A 232 -6.82 8.55 17.96
CA ALA A 232 -7.32 7.47 18.83
C ALA A 232 -6.27 7.11 19.90
N TYR A 233 -6.71 6.83 21.12
CA TYR A 233 -5.83 6.54 22.27
C TYR A 233 -4.76 7.63 22.52
N SER A 234 -5.08 8.90 22.24
CA SER A 234 -4.24 10.06 22.55
C SER A 234 -4.89 10.95 23.61
N GLU A 235 -4.17 11.99 24.07
CA GLU A 235 -4.72 12.98 25.01
C GLU A 235 -5.91 13.77 24.43
N GLN A 236 -6.11 13.76 23.11
CA GLN A 236 -7.17 14.51 22.44
C GLN A 236 -8.04 13.61 21.52
N PRO A 237 -8.79 12.63 22.07
CA PRO A 237 -9.60 11.70 21.27
C PRO A 237 -10.70 12.38 20.45
N GLY A 238 -11.14 13.58 20.84
CA GLY A 238 -12.18 14.34 20.14
C GLY A 238 -11.77 14.88 18.75
N ARG A 239 -10.47 14.82 18.41
CA ARG A 239 -9.96 15.24 17.09
C ARG A 239 -10.03 14.14 16.03
N GLN A 240 -10.54 12.96 16.38
CA GLN A 240 -10.74 11.87 15.43
C GLN A 240 -11.67 12.33 14.30
N GLY A 241 -11.20 12.24 13.06
CA GLY A 241 -11.96 12.66 11.89
C GLY A 241 -12.77 11.50 11.31
N THR A 242 -14.08 11.70 11.13
CA THR A 242 -14.94 10.79 10.38
C THR A 242 -14.80 11.07 8.88
N GLY A 243 -14.42 10.08 8.07
CA GLY A 243 -14.50 10.17 6.61
C GLY A 243 -13.20 10.52 5.87
N ILE A 244 -13.27 10.65 4.55
CA ILE A 244 -12.09 10.85 3.69
C ILE A 244 -12.00 12.33 3.34
N ASN A 245 -10.93 12.99 3.79
CA ASN A 245 -10.72 14.40 3.47
C ASN A 245 -10.44 14.55 1.97
N GLY A 246 -10.85 15.67 1.36
CA GLY A 246 -10.60 15.93 -0.07
C GLY A 246 -9.12 15.82 -0.47
N ALA A 247 -8.19 16.15 0.45
CA ALA A 247 -6.76 15.95 0.26
C ALA A 247 -6.37 14.47 0.06
N VAL A 248 -7.00 13.55 0.79
CA VAL A 248 -6.76 12.11 0.65
C VAL A 248 -7.26 11.61 -0.72
N ILE A 249 -8.42 12.10 -1.17
CA ILE A 249 -8.95 11.78 -2.50
C ILE A 249 -8.00 12.30 -3.58
N ALA A 250 -7.54 13.56 -3.46
CA ALA A 250 -6.60 14.15 -4.41
C ALA A 250 -5.30 13.34 -4.50
N VAL A 251 -4.70 12.96 -3.37
CA VAL A 251 -3.49 12.12 -3.35
C VAL A 251 -3.75 10.76 -4.00
N LEU A 252 -4.88 10.11 -3.69
CA LEU A 252 -5.27 8.85 -4.30
C LEU A 252 -5.41 8.94 -5.83
N VAL A 253 -6.08 9.99 -6.32
CA VAL A 253 -6.29 10.21 -7.76
C VAL A 253 -4.95 10.46 -8.46
N VAL A 254 -4.08 11.29 -7.88
CA VAL A 254 -2.76 11.57 -8.45
C VAL A 254 -1.91 10.30 -8.51
N VAL A 255 -1.81 9.56 -7.40
CA VAL A 255 -0.99 8.35 -7.35
C VAL A 255 -1.54 7.27 -8.28
N MET A 256 -2.87 7.05 -8.29
CA MET A 256 -3.49 6.09 -9.19
C MET A 256 -3.32 6.49 -10.66
N GLY A 257 -3.43 7.78 -10.98
CA GLY A 257 -3.17 8.32 -12.32
C GLY A 257 -1.72 8.09 -12.76
N MET A 258 -0.74 8.35 -11.89
CA MET A 258 0.68 8.09 -12.19
C MET A 258 0.93 6.60 -12.46
N VAL A 259 0.35 5.70 -11.66
CA VAL A 259 0.47 4.25 -11.88
C VAL A 259 -0.19 3.84 -13.19
N ALA A 260 -1.39 4.35 -13.51
CA ALA A 260 -2.09 4.05 -14.75
C ALA A 260 -1.29 4.50 -15.99
N VAL A 261 -0.71 5.70 -15.97
CA VAL A 261 0.18 6.19 -17.04
C VAL A 261 1.39 5.27 -17.22
N GLY A 262 2.01 4.83 -16.13
CA GLY A 262 3.14 3.90 -16.17
C GLY A 262 2.77 2.56 -16.79
N VAL A 263 1.64 1.97 -16.41
CA VAL A 263 1.14 0.70 -16.97
C VAL A 263 0.86 0.85 -18.48
N ILE A 264 0.19 1.93 -18.89
CA ILE A 264 -0.09 2.21 -20.30
C ILE A 264 1.21 2.35 -21.10
N ALA A 265 2.22 3.03 -20.55
CA ALA A 265 3.52 3.18 -21.21
C ALA A 265 4.23 1.84 -21.41
N ILE A 266 4.24 0.96 -20.39
CA ILE A 266 4.82 -0.39 -20.50
C ILE A 266 4.08 -1.22 -21.55
N LEU A 267 2.74 -1.22 -21.51
CA LEU A 267 1.92 -1.93 -22.49
C LEU A 267 2.17 -1.41 -23.92
N ALA A 268 2.26 -0.10 -24.11
CA ALA A 268 2.55 0.52 -25.40
C ALA A 268 3.96 0.16 -25.90
N ALA A 269 4.96 0.14 -25.02
CA ALA A 269 6.33 -0.23 -25.37
C ALA A 269 6.44 -1.67 -25.90
N ILE A 270 5.58 -2.58 -25.45
CA ILE A 270 5.52 -3.97 -25.94
C ILE A 270 4.61 -4.09 -27.16
N ALA A 271 3.43 -3.48 -27.13
CA ALA A 271 2.41 -3.64 -28.16
C ALA A 271 2.77 -2.91 -29.47
N LEU A 272 3.38 -1.73 -29.41
CA LEU A 272 3.69 -0.94 -30.61
C LEU A 272 4.71 -1.63 -31.53
N PRO A 273 5.85 -2.16 -31.03
CA PRO A 273 6.78 -2.91 -31.89
C PRO A 273 6.13 -4.16 -32.50
N ALA A 274 5.35 -4.91 -31.70
CA ALA A 274 4.66 -6.11 -32.18
C ALA A 274 3.62 -5.80 -33.26
N TYR A 275 2.84 -4.72 -33.08
CA TYR A 275 1.87 -4.26 -34.08
C TYR A 275 2.56 -3.82 -35.38
N GLN A 276 3.69 -3.12 -35.27
CA GLN A 276 4.46 -2.68 -36.43
C GLN A 276 5.01 -3.87 -37.23
N ASP A 277 5.57 -4.88 -36.55
CA ASP A 277 6.05 -6.11 -37.20
C ASP A 277 4.91 -6.86 -37.91
N TYR A 278 3.72 -6.91 -37.31
CA TYR A 278 2.52 -7.48 -37.92
C TYR A 278 2.12 -6.75 -39.20
N VAL A 279 2.06 -5.41 -39.15
CA VAL A 279 1.69 -4.59 -40.32
C VAL A 279 2.68 -4.80 -41.46
N ILE A 280 3.99 -4.80 -41.20
CA ILE A 280 5.01 -5.04 -42.23
C ILE A 280 4.83 -6.43 -42.86
N ARG A 281 4.67 -7.48 -42.03
CA ARG A 281 4.44 -8.84 -42.54
C ARG A 281 3.19 -8.94 -43.42
N SER A 282 2.10 -8.25 -43.03
CA SER A 282 0.87 -8.22 -43.83
C SER A 282 1.05 -7.55 -45.20
N GLN A 283 1.87 -6.50 -45.27
CA GLN A 283 2.17 -5.80 -46.52
C GLN A 283 3.11 -6.60 -47.43
N VAL A 284 4.13 -7.27 -46.86
CA VAL A 284 5.01 -8.20 -47.60
C VAL A 284 4.20 -9.38 -48.14
N ALA A 285 3.27 -9.93 -47.35
CA ALA A 285 2.36 -10.97 -47.80
C ALA A 285 1.42 -10.50 -48.92
N ALA A 286 0.96 -9.24 -48.87
CA ALA A 286 0.15 -8.66 -49.94
C ALA A 286 0.96 -8.49 -51.23
N ALA A 287 2.22 -8.04 -51.15
CA ALA A 287 3.13 -7.99 -52.31
C ALA A 287 3.37 -9.37 -52.92
N LEU A 288 3.57 -10.39 -52.07
CA LEU A 288 3.72 -11.76 -52.51
C LEU A 288 2.45 -12.30 -53.21
N ALA A 289 1.27 -12.00 -52.67
CA ALA A 289 0.00 -12.41 -53.28
C ALA A 289 -0.20 -11.76 -54.65
N GLU A 290 0.17 -10.49 -54.80
CA GLU A 290 0.19 -9.78 -56.08
C GLU A 290 1.14 -10.47 -57.07
N GLY A 291 2.39 -10.74 -56.67
CA GLY A 291 3.33 -11.46 -57.53
C GLY A 291 2.86 -12.86 -57.91
N ARG A 292 2.25 -13.61 -56.99
CA ARG A 292 1.66 -14.93 -57.30
C ARG A 292 0.59 -14.84 -58.38
N SER A 293 -0.20 -13.77 -58.42
CA SER A 293 -1.18 -13.57 -59.49
C SER A 293 -0.51 -13.38 -60.86
N VAL A 294 0.66 -12.72 -60.90
CA VAL A 294 1.47 -12.57 -62.11
C VAL A 294 2.14 -13.88 -62.50
N GLY A 295 2.62 -14.65 -61.52
CA GLY A 295 3.27 -15.92 -61.75
C GLY A 295 2.39 -16.97 -62.45
N VAL A 296 1.07 -16.96 -62.23
CA VAL A 296 0.15 -17.84 -62.98
C VAL A 296 0.22 -17.56 -64.49
N MET A 297 0.35 -16.28 -64.88
CA MET A 297 0.50 -15.92 -66.29
C MET A 297 1.90 -16.29 -66.83
N VAL A 298 2.93 -16.25 -65.98
CA VAL A 298 4.29 -16.71 -66.34
C VAL A 298 4.29 -18.21 -66.63
N ASP A 299 3.65 -19.02 -65.77
CA ASP A 299 3.50 -20.47 -65.99
C ASP A 299 2.74 -20.77 -67.28
N GLU A 300 1.59 -20.13 -67.50
CA GLU A 300 0.79 -20.32 -68.71
C GLU A 300 1.57 -19.92 -69.97
N PHE A 301 2.33 -18.82 -69.92
CA PHE A 301 3.16 -18.38 -71.04
C PHE A 301 4.27 -19.39 -71.35
N LYS A 302 4.96 -19.88 -70.30
CA LYS A 302 6.03 -20.87 -70.44
C LYS A 302 5.49 -22.19 -70.97
N ALA A 303 4.34 -22.66 -70.50
CA ALA A 303 3.67 -23.87 -70.97
C ALA A 303 3.29 -23.78 -72.47
N ASN A 304 2.91 -22.60 -72.94
CA ASN A 304 2.48 -22.38 -74.33
C ASN A 304 3.64 -22.10 -75.31
N THR A 305 4.72 -21.47 -74.84
CA THR A 305 5.80 -20.93 -75.72
C THR A 305 7.14 -21.64 -75.51
N ASP A 306 7.26 -22.50 -74.50
CA ASP A 306 8.49 -23.20 -74.08
C ASP A 306 9.68 -22.26 -73.77
N ARG A 307 9.43 -20.98 -73.48
CA ARG A 307 10.42 -19.98 -73.04
C ARG A 307 9.86 -19.07 -71.95
N CYS A 308 10.72 -18.43 -71.17
CA CYS A 308 10.29 -17.42 -70.21
C CYS A 308 9.87 -16.10 -70.92
N PRO A 309 8.90 -15.34 -70.36
CA PRO A 309 8.60 -13.99 -70.84
C PRO A 309 9.75 -13.04 -70.49
N ARG A 310 10.03 -12.09 -71.39
CA ARG A 310 11.14 -11.13 -71.20
C ARG A 310 10.79 -9.99 -70.25
N ASP A 311 9.52 -9.62 -70.22
CA ASP A 311 8.96 -8.57 -69.39
C ASP A 311 7.47 -8.84 -69.12
N VAL A 312 6.87 -8.02 -68.26
CA VAL A 312 5.45 -8.14 -67.90
C VAL A 312 4.51 -7.68 -69.04
N GLU A 313 5.02 -6.96 -70.04
CA GLU A 313 4.20 -6.50 -71.18
C GLU A 313 3.90 -7.66 -72.14
N GLU A 314 4.82 -8.62 -72.31
CA GLU A 314 4.57 -9.88 -73.02
C GLU A 314 3.42 -10.71 -72.39
N LEU A 315 3.13 -10.49 -71.10
CA LEU A 315 2.00 -11.10 -70.38
C LEU A 315 0.70 -10.30 -70.48
N GLY A 316 0.68 -9.19 -71.23
CA GLY A 316 -0.46 -8.28 -71.32
C GLY A 316 -0.71 -7.49 -70.03
N GLN A 317 0.26 -7.44 -69.11
CA GLN A 317 0.21 -6.62 -67.90
C GLN A 317 0.86 -5.25 -68.15
N GLY A 318 0.28 -4.20 -67.57
CA GLY A 318 0.90 -2.87 -67.55
C GLY A 318 2.06 -2.79 -66.56
N SER A 319 2.70 -1.62 -66.47
CA SER A 319 3.75 -1.35 -65.47
C SER A 319 3.30 -1.81 -64.08
N ALA A 320 3.99 -2.82 -63.54
CA ALA A 320 3.61 -3.53 -62.32
C ALA A 320 3.99 -2.78 -61.03
N ALA A 321 3.73 -1.48 -61.01
CA ALA A 321 3.91 -0.63 -59.84
C ALA A 321 2.60 -0.58 -59.05
N SER A 322 2.63 -1.10 -57.83
CA SER A 322 1.52 -1.06 -56.88
C SER A 322 1.94 -0.40 -55.57
N LEU A 323 1.02 -0.38 -54.61
CA LEU A 323 1.28 0.18 -53.29
C LEU A 323 2.43 -0.56 -52.57
N ASN A 324 2.58 -1.87 -52.77
CA ASN A 324 3.59 -2.68 -52.07
C ASN A 324 4.74 -3.15 -52.97
N VAL A 325 4.55 -3.12 -54.29
CA VAL A 325 5.55 -3.53 -55.29
C VAL A 325 5.95 -2.33 -56.14
N ARG A 326 7.25 -2.01 -56.17
CA ARG A 326 7.81 -0.93 -56.99
C ARG A 326 7.90 -1.33 -58.45
N VAL A 327 8.41 -2.52 -58.71
CA VAL A 327 8.61 -3.08 -60.04
C VAL A 327 8.66 -4.59 -59.96
N ILE A 328 8.16 -5.24 -61.01
CA ILE A 328 8.29 -6.67 -61.24
C ILE A 328 9.31 -6.87 -62.35
N ARG A 329 10.29 -7.75 -62.14
CA ARG A 329 11.29 -8.15 -63.13
C ARG A 329 11.17 -9.65 -63.40
N LEU A 330 11.35 -10.03 -64.64
CA LEU A 330 11.43 -11.43 -65.05
C LEU A 330 12.87 -11.73 -65.47
N THR A 331 13.39 -12.84 -64.98
CA THR A 331 14.73 -13.32 -65.32
C THR A 331 14.71 -14.83 -65.51
N GLU A 332 15.62 -15.35 -66.32
CA GLU A 332 15.81 -16.79 -66.53
C GLU A 332 17.24 -17.13 -66.05
N PRO A 333 17.43 -17.43 -64.75
CA PRO A 333 18.76 -17.69 -64.20
C PRO A 333 19.32 -19.06 -64.61
N GLU A 334 18.44 -20.04 -64.84
CA GLU A 334 18.75 -21.41 -65.23
C GLU A 334 17.78 -21.87 -66.33
N GLU A 335 18.24 -22.73 -67.25
CA GLU A 335 17.39 -23.28 -68.31
C GLU A 335 16.18 -24.00 -67.72
N GLY A 336 14.99 -23.55 -68.09
CA GLY A 336 13.72 -24.15 -67.68
C GLY A 336 13.06 -23.52 -66.45
N TYR A 337 13.70 -22.56 -65.77
CA TYR A 337 13.12 -21.85 -64.62
C TYR A 337 12.96 -20.36 -64.89
N CYS A 338 11.75 -19.84 -64.67
CA CYS A 338 11.45 -18.41 -64.75
C CYS A 338 11.39 -17.81 -63.34
N ASP A 339 12.27 -16.85 -63.06
CA ASP A 339 12.29 -16.09 -61.82
C ASP A 339 11.46 -14.82 -61.97
N LEU A 340 10.44 -14.71 -61.13
CA LEU A 340 9.64 -13.51 -60.94
C LEU A 340 10.15 -12.75 -59.71
N VAL A 341 10.89 -11.68 -59.96
CA VAL A 341 11.50 -10.84 -58.92
C VAL A 341 10.60 -9.64 -58.64
N LEU A 342 10.00 -9.62 -57.46
CA LEU A 342 9.20 -8.52 -56.93
C LEU A 342 10.11 -7.60 -56.12
N VAL A 343 10.25 -6.36 -56.54
CA VAL A 343 10.98 -5.34 -55.78
C VAL A 343 9.97 -4.58 -54.92
N LEU A 344 10.09 -4.66 -53.60
CA LEU A 344 9.20 -3.98 -52.67
C LEU A 344 9.32 -2.45 -52.78
N SER A 345 8.22 -1.74 -52.56
CA SER A 345 8.19 -0.27 -52.59
C SER A 345 9.07 0.37 -51.52
N ASP A 346 9.69 1.51 -51.83
CA ASP A 346 10.52 2.29 -50.90
C ASP A 346 9.66 3.12 -49.93
N ARG A 347 8.62 2.51 -49.38
CA ARG A 347 7.66 3.19 -48.51
C ARG A 347 8.12 3.16 -47.05
N THR A 348 7.89 4.26 -46.35
CA THR A 348 8.23 4.40 -44.92
C THR A 348 7.54 3.35 -44.04
N GLU A 349 6.40 2.83 -44.49
CA GLU A 349 5.59 1.82 -43.82
C GLU A 349 6.23 0.43 -43.85
N LEU A 350 7.00 0.12 -44.90
CA LEU A 350 7.72 -1.15 -45.04
C LEU A 350 9.04 -1.18 -44.25
N ARG A 351 9.55 -0.02 -43.84
CA ARG A 351 10.74 0.14 -42.98
C ARG A 351 11.93 -0.72 -43.44
N GLY A 352 12.35 -1.67 -42.61
CA GLY A 352 13.49 -2.55 -42.90
C GLY A 352 13.24 -3.57 -44.01
N ALA A 353 12.02 -3.66 -44.57
CA ALA A 353 11.71 -4.44 -45.77
C ALA A 353 11.62 -3.57 -47.04
N ALA A 354 11.68 -2.23 -46.91
CA ALA A 354 11.57 -1.32 -48.04
C ALA A 354 12.74 -1.53 -49.02
N GLY A 355 12.42 -1.63 -50.31
CA GLY A 355 13.41 -1.85 -51.37
C GLY A 355 13.98 -3.28 -51.44
N GLY A 356 13.63 -4.17 -50.51
CA GLY A 356 13.99 -5.59 -50.57
C GLY A 356 13.30 -6.31 -51.73
N THR A 357 13.77 -7.51 -52.06
CA THR A 357 13.25 -8.30 -53.17
C THR A 357 12.67 -9.63 -52.68
N LEU A 358 11.58 -10.05 -53.32
CA LEU A 358 11.01 -11.40 -53.21
C LEU A 358 11.11 -12.06 -54.57
N THR A 359 11.78 -13.21 -54.65
CA THR A 359 11.94 -13.97 -55.89
C THR A 359 11.08 -15.22 -55.82
N LEU A 360 10.16 -15.36 -56.76
CA LEU A 360 9.33 -16.54 -56.96
C LEU A 360 9.84 -17.31 -58.18
N GLN A 361 10.20 -18.57 -58.01
CA GLN A 361 10.68 -19.41 -59.12
C GLN A 361 9.55 -20.28 -59.66
N TYR A 362 9.42 -20.33 -60.98
CA TYR A 362 8.37 -21.03 -61.74
C TYR A 362 8.99 -21.97 -62.78
N ASP A 363 8.39 -23.13 -63.00
CA ASP A 363 8.85 -24.14 -63.97
C ASP A 363 7.80 -24.53 -65.03
N GLY A 364 6.64 -23.87 -65.05
CA GLY A 364 5.51 -24.20 -65.93
C GLY A 364 4.45 -25.10 -65.29
N ASP A 365 4.75 -25.73 -64.14
CA ASP A 365 3.80 -26.53 -63.34
C ASP A 365 3.41 -25.84 -62.02
N GLY A 366 3.92 -24.62 -61.76
CA GLY A 366 3.63 -23.83 -60.57
C GLY A 366 4.86 -23.16 -59.94
N SER A 367 4.63 -22.43 -58.84
CA SER A 367 5.72 -21.88 -58.03
C SER A 367 6.43 -22.98 -57.25
N ARG A 368 7.74 -23.10 -57.44
CA ARG A 368 8.62 -24.11 -56.81
C ARG A 368 9.24 -23.63 -55.52
N SER A 369 9.70 -22.38 -55.50
CA SER A 369 10.39 -21.79 -54.37
C SER A 369 10.10 -20.29 -54.26
N CYS A 370 10.20 -19.77 -53.04
CA CYS A 370 10.19 -18.34 -52.77
C CYS A 370 11.40 -18.00 -51.93
N THR A 371 12.23 -17.07 -52.41
CA THR A 371 13.39 -16.55 -51.69
C THR A 371 13.26 -15.05 -51.52
N ALA A 372 13.99 -14.48 -50.56
CA ALA A 372 13.96 -13.05 -50.31
C ALA A 372 15.36 -12.52 -50.03
N GLU A 373 15.66 -11.34 -50.57
CA GLU A 373 16.93 -10.65 -50.36
C GLU A 373 16.66 -9.24 -49.82
N GLY A 374 17.44 -8.80 -48.83
CA GLY A 374 17.25 -7.49 -48.20
C GLY A 374 15.99 -7.36 -47.33
N VAL A 375 15.23 -8.44 -47.11
CA VAL A 375 14.05 -8.46 -46.22
C VAL A 375 14.35 -9.32 -44.98
N PRO A 376 14.27 -8.77 -43.75
CA PRO A 376 14.44 -9.54 -42.53
C PRO A 376 13.47 -10.73 -42.41
N SER A 377 13.99 -11.90 -42.00
CA SER A 377 13.21 -13.16 -41.90
C SER A 377 11.96 -13.08 -41.01
N ARG A 378 11.95 -12.18 -40.01
CA ARG A 378 10.78 -11.93 -39.14
C ARG A 378 9.58 -11.32 -39.88
N TYR A 379 9.82 -10.63 -41.00
CA TYR A 379 8.79 -10.04 -41.85
C TYR A 379 8.36 -10.97 -42.98
N LEU A 380 9.12 -12.04 -43.25
CA LEU A 380 8.80 -12.98 -44.32
C LEU A 380 7.63 -13.91 -43.94
N PRO A 381 6.69 -14.12 -44.87
CA PRO A 381 5.73 -15.22 -44.79
C PRO A 381 6.44 -16.57 -44.72
N GLU A 382 5.77 -17.57 -44.18
CA GLU A 382 6.32 -18.91 -44.01
C GLU A 382 6.72 -19.56 -45.34
N ALA A 383 6.01 -19.25 -46.43
CA ALA A 383 6.32 -19.77 -47.75
C ALA A 383 7.64 -19.25 -48.36
N CYS A 384 8.24 -18.19 -47.80
CA CYS A 384 9.45 -17.55 -48.30
C CYS A 384 10.56 -17.49 -47.25
N ARG A 385 10.44 -18.28 -46.17
CA ARG A 385 11.39 -18.29 -45.04
C ARG A 385 12.40 -19.42 -45.17
#